data_AF-A0ABD1ELG9-F1
#
_entry.id   AF-A0ABD1ELG9-F1
#
_cell.length_a   1.000
_cell.length_b   1.000
_cell.length_c   1.000
_cell.angle_alpha   90.00
_cell.angle_beta   90.00
_cell.angle_gamma   90.00
#
_symmetry.space_group_name_H-M   'P 1'
#
loop_
_entity.id
_entity.type
_entity.pdbx_description
1 polymer ?
#
loop_
_entity_poly.entity_id
_entity_poly.type
_entity_poly.pdbx_seq_one_letter_code
_entity_poly.pdbx_strand_id
1 'polypeptide(L)'
;MDKFGRSPSTINNRKNIKMVHAFPTNTLSYGENDHYDAEYRSICNLKDPVHKNDATNKAYVDSKLEELQHADVSIKVVNVDKKLEILRRTIQIMENQITNIDERLYAVAVEKIPSIEKQVNDSQNHMMELLKKSNENTKVAEISDVIKKLKSKKII
;
A
#
# COMPACT_ATOMS: atom_id res chain seq x y z
N MET A 1 107.07 10.69 -33.44
CA MET A 1 106.92 12.10 -33.09
C MET A 1 106.33 12.80 -34.32
N ASP A 2 105.07 13.24 -34.42
CA ASP A 2 103.93 13.33 -33.49
C ASP A 2 102.66 13.05 -34.32
N LYS A 3 102.08 11.84 -34.25
CA LYS A 3 100.96 11.43 -35.14
C LYS A 3 99.57 11.84 -34.64
N PHE A 4 99.50 12.83 -33.77
CA PHE A 4 98.24 13.33 -33.24
C PHE A 4 98.13 14.84 -33.43
N GLY A 5 98.16 15.26 -34.70
CA GLY A 5 97.74 16.59 -35.12
C GLY A 5 96.24 16.79 -34.86
N ARG A 6 95.89 17.17 -33.63
CA ARG A 6 94.57 17.74 -33.33
C ARG A 6 94.74 19.23 -33.00
N SER A 7 94.38 20.06 -33.97
CA SER A 7 94.18 21.50 -33.79
C SER A 7 93.03 21.74 -32.80
N PRO A 8 93.06 22.81 -31.98
CA PRO A 8 92.00 23.09 -31.02
C PRO A 8 90.71 23.61 -31.70
N SER A 9 89.59 22.98 -31.31
CA SER A 9 88.21 23.50 -31.21
C SER A 9 87.61 24.39 -32.31
N THR A 10 86.50 23.93 -32.89
CA THR A 10 85.31 24.78 -33.13
C THR A 10 84.05 23.93 -32.97
N ILE A 11 83.45 23.94 -31.78
CA ILE A 11 82.06 23.48 -31.57
C ILE A 11 81.20 24.73 -31.68
N ASN A 12 80.58 24.96 -32.83
CA ASN A 12 79.49 25.92 -32.98
C ASN A 12 78.42 25.33 -33.91
N ASN A 13 77.15 25.46 -33.50
CA ASN A 13 75.91 25.16 -34.22
C ASN A 13 75.31 23.74 -34.20
N ARG A 14 74.98 23.22 -33.00
CA ARG A 14 73.87 22.24 -32.84
C ARG A 14 72.63 22.83 -32.16
N LYS A 15 72.27 24.08 -32.46
CA LYS A 15 71.03 24.69 -31.93
C LYS A 15 69.82 24.66 -32.87
N ASN A 16 69.85 23.92 -33.97
CA ASN A 16 68.72 23.84 -34.91
C ASN A 16 68.52 22.44 -35.51
N ILE A 17 68.31 21.42 -34.68
CA ILE A 17 67.54 20.25 -35.13
C ILE A 17 66.17 20.39 -34.46
N LYS A 18 65.28 21.18 -35.08
CA LYS A 18 63.85 21.11 -34.79
C LYS A 18 63.41 19.71 -35.22
N MET A 19 63.09 18.85 -34.27
CA MET A 19 62.39 17.60 -34.53
C MET A 19 61.10 17.94 -35.30
N VAL A 20 61.07 17.53 -36.56
CA VAL A 20 59.98 17.75 -37.51
C VAL A 20 58.82 16.83 -37.12
N HIS A 21 57.66 17.44 -36.88
CA HIS A 21 56.32 16.83 -36.80
C HIS A 21 56.21 15.51 -36.02
N ALA A 22 55.87 15.61 -34.73
CA ALA A 22 55.28 14.49 -34.00
C ALA A 22 53.98 14.07 -34.71
N PHE A 23 53.95 12.85 -35.22
CA PHE A 23 52.70 12.19 -35.61
C PHE A 23 51.72 12.25 -34.43
N PRO A 24 50.40 12.42 -34.64
CA PRO A 24 49.45 12.24 -33.55
C PRO A 24 49.60 10.81 -33.04
N THR A 25 50.23 10.69 -31.90
CA THR A 25 50.45 9.41 -31.24
C THR A 25 49.15 9.12 -30.47
N ASN A 26 48.60 7.93 -30.68
CA ASN A 26 47.52 7.39 -29.85
C ASN A 26 48.08 6.97 -28.48
N THR A 27 48.84 7.86 -27.85
CA THR A 27 49.52 7.63 -26.58
C THR A 27 48.90 8.52 -25.54
N LEU A 28 48.81 7.99 -24.32
CA LEU A 28 48.48 8.80 -23.15
C LEU A 28 49.66 9.75 -22.86
N SER A 29 49.36 10.98 -22.50
CA SER A 29 50.39 11.90 -22.00
C SER A 29 50.66 11.62 -20.52
N TYR A 30 51.88 11.89 -20.07
CA TYR A 30 52.30 11.68 -18.69
C TYR A 30 52.26 13.02 -17.95
N GLY A 31 51.44 13.10 -16.90
CA GLY A 31 51.28 14.29 -16.07
C GLY A 31 52.31 14.37 -14.93
N GLU A 32 52.35 15.50 -14.23
CA GLU A 32 53.35 15.82 -13.19
C GLU A 32 53.27 14.95 -11.91
N ASN A 33 52.36 13.98 -11.83
CA ASN A 33 52.11 13.15 -10.64
C ASN A 33 52.03 11.64 -10.96
N ASP A 34 52.81 11.14 -11.91
CA ASP A 34 52.78 9.74 -12.34
C ASP A 34 51.41 9.26 -12.85
N HIS A 35 50.60 10.21 -13.35
CA HIS A 35 49.28 9.95 -13.91
C HIS A 35 49.34 9.97 -15.43
N TYR A 36 48.56 9.08 -16.04
CA TYR A 36 48.31 9.13 -17.48
C TYR A 36 47.08 9.97 -17.78
N ASP A 37 47.23 10.95 -18.65
CA ASP A 37 46.14 11.79 -19.15
C ASP A 37 45.72 11.31 -20.55
N ALA A 38 44.41 11.16 -20.73
CA ALA A 38 43.79 10.78 -21.99
C ALA A 38 43.44 12.00 -22.87
N GLU A 39 43.71 13.23 -22.42
CA GLU A 39 43.46 14.48 -23.15
C GLU A 39 42.01 14.57 -23.66
N TYR A 40 41.06 14.27 -22.78
CA TYR A 40 39.62 14.22 -23.07
C TYR A 40 39.18 13.15 -24.10
N ARG A 41 40.07 12.22 -24.46
CA ARG A 41 39.72 11.10 -25.35
C ARG A 41 39.12 9.95 -24.55
N SER A 42 38.21 9.21 -25.19
CA SER A 42 37.67 7.99 -24.62
C SER A 42 38.72 6.88 -24.59
N ILE A 43 38.78 6.14 -23.48
CA ILE A 43 39.54 4.89 -23.38
C ILE A 43 38.60 3.75 -23.74
N CYS A 44 38.82 3.14 -24.91
CA CYS A 44 37.96 2.10 -25.46
C CYS A 44 38.54 0.70 -25.20
N ASN A 45 37.72 -0.34 -25.42
CA ASN A 45 38.11 -1.76 -25.32
C ASN A 45 38.60 -2.19 -23.92
N LEU A 46 38.09 -1.55 -22.87
CA LEU A 46 38.29 -1.99 -21.49
C LEU A 46 37.43 -3.22 -21.20
N LYS A 47 38.06 -4.31 -20.77
CA LYS A 47 37.35 -5.48 -20.24
C LYS A 47 36.67 -5.14 -18.91
N ASP A 48 35.72 -5.96 -18.49
CA ASP A 48 35.12 -5.85 -17.17
C ASP A 48 36.19 -5.95 -16.06
N PRO A 49 36.09 -5.12 -15.01
CA PRO A 49 37.02 -5.13 -13.90
C PRO A 49 36.92 -6.46 -13.14
N VAL A 50 38.07 -7.01 -12.73
CA VAL A 50 38.15 -8.24 -11.93
C VAL A 50 38.63 -7.93 -10.51
N HIS A 51 39.56 -6.98 -10.38
CA HIS A 51 40.12 -6.56 -9.11
C HIS A 51 39.59 -5.18 -8.70
N LYS A 52 39.70 -4.88 -7.41
CA LYS A 52 39.19 -3.63 -6.80
C LYS A 52 39.72 -2.35 -7.45
N ASN A 53 40.93 -2.39 -8.03
CA ASN A 53 41.62 -1.23 -8.56
C ASN A 53 41.66 -1.20 -10.11
N ASP A 54 40.92 -2.08 -10.77
CA ASP A 54 40.84 -2.09 -12.23
C ASP A 54 40.01 -0.89 -12.72
N ALA A 55 40.39 -0.33 -13.87
CA ALA A 55 39.56 0.67 -14.54
C ALA A 55 38.25 0.03 -15.02
N THR A 56 37.12 0.69 -14.74
CA THR A 56 35.79 0.17 -15.09
C THR A 56 35.32 0.71 -16.43
N ASN A 57 34.63 -0.11 -17.22
CA ASN A 57 33.90 0.36 -18.40
C ASN A 57 32.45 0.75 -18.05
N LYS A 58 31.80 1.55 -18.91
CA LYS A 58 30.43 2.03 -18.67
C LYS A 58 29.41 0.89 -18.62
N ALA A 59 29.54 -0.12 -19.49
CA ALA A 59 28.61 -1.24 -19.56
C ALA A 59 28.56 -2.02 -18.24
N TYR A 60 29.72 -2.25 -17.62
CA TYR A 60 29.81 -2.85 -16.29
C TYR A 60 29.07 -2.01 -15.24
N VAL A 61 29.31 -0.70 -15.20
CA VAL A 61 28.65 0.20 -14.23
C VAL A 61 27.14 0.24 -14.43
N ASP A 62 26.69 0.35 -15.67
CA ASP A 62 25.26 0.34 -16.02
C ASP A 62 24.59 -0.97 -15.58
N SER A 63 25.22 -2.13 -15.85
CA SER A 63 24.68 -3.44 -15.45
C SER A 63 24.52 -3.57 -13.93
N LYS A 64 25.48 -3.06 -13.16
CA LYS A 64 25.40 -3.06 -11.69
C LYS A 64 24.32 -2.12 -11.17
N LEU A 65 24.09 -1.00 -11.87
CA LEU A 65 23.03 -0.07 -11.52
C LEU A 65 21.64 -0.67 -11.82
N GLU A 66 21.49 -1.38 -12.93
CA GLU A 66 20.25 -2.12 -13.26
C GLU A 66 19.94 -3.20 -12.22
N GLU A 67 20.94 -4.00 -11.81
CA GLU A 67 20.79 -4.99 -10.74
C GLU A 67 20.24 -4.36 -9.43
N LEU A 68 20.75 -3.19 -9.05
CA LEU A 68 20.30 -2.47 -7.85
C LEU A 68 18.87 -1.92 -8.01
N GLN A 69 18.48 -1.46 -9.20
CA GLN A 69 17.12 -0.97 -9.46
C GLN A 69 16.08 -2.10 -9.39
N HIS A 70 16.41 -3.30 -9.88
CA HIS A 70 15.52 -4.46 -9.78
C HIS A 70 15.36 -4.98 -8.35
N ALA A 71 16.38 -4.84 -7.51
CA ALA A 71 16.31 -5.21 -6.10
C ALA A 71 15.32 -4.34 -5.29
N ASP A 72 15.28 -3.03 -5.53
CA ASP A 72 14.36 -2.11 -4.83
C ASP A 72 12.88 -2.38 -5.18
N VAL A 73 12.58 -2.76 -6.43
CA VAL A 73 11.24 -3.18 -6.84
C VAL A 73 10.80 -4.45 -6.09
N SER A 74 11.70 -5.41 -5.93
CA SER A 74 11.41 -6.69 -5.26
C SER A 74 10.99 -6.50 -3.80
N ILE A 75 11.62 -5.58 -3.06
CA ILE A 75 11.28 -5.29 -1.66
C ILE A 75 9.91 -4.59 -1.55
N LYS A 76 9.60 -3.67 -2.46
CA LYS A 76 8.30 -2.98 -2.49
C LYS A 76 7.15 -3.93 -2.81
N VAL A 77 7.34 -4.87 -3.75
CA VAL A 77 6.35 -5.91 -4.09
C VAL A 77 6.03 -6.79 -2.88
N VAL A 78 7.04 -7.28 -2.15
CA VAL A 78 6.85 -8.10 -0.94
C VAL A 78 6.05 -7.36 0.15
N ASN A 79 6.25 -6.05 0.30
CA ASN A 79 5.48 -5.23 1.24
C ASN A 79 4.02 -5.03 0.80
N VAL A 80 3.75 -4.98 -0.51
CA VAL A 80 2.38 -4.94 -1.05
C VAL A 80 1.67 -6.26 -0.79
N ASP A 81 2.34 -7.40 -0.99
CA ASP A 81 1.75 -8.73 -0.77
C ASP A 81 1.30 -8.94 0.68
N LYS A 82 2.12 -8.53 1.66
CA LYS A 82 1.75 -8.60 3.09
C LYS A 82 0.56 -7.72 3.43
N LYS A 83 0.51 -6.50 2.89
CA LYS A 83 -0.65 -5.59 3.06
C LYS A 83 -1.91 -6.18 2.44
N LEU A 84 -1.77 -6.82 1.28
CA LEU A 84 -2.88 -7.47 0.57
C LEU A 84 -3.41 -8.69 1.34
N GLU A 85 -2.54 -9.48 1.97
CA GLU A 85 -2.93 -10.59 2.83
C GLU A 85 -3.73 -10.13 4.06
N ILE A 86 -3.26 -9.09 4.75
CA ILE A 86 -3.96 -8.48 5.88
C ILE A 86 -5.34 -7.97 5.45
N LEU A 87 -5.41 -7.30 4.30
CA LEU A 87 -6.68 -6.78 3.75
C LEU A 87 -7.66 -7.92 3.44
N ARG A 88 -7.21 -9.00 2.78
CA ARG A 88 -8.03 -10.19 2.51
C ARG A 88 -8.58 -10.82 3.78
N ARG A 89 -7.75 -10.98 4.81
CA ARG A 89 -8.18 -11.52 6.10
C ARG A 89 -9.23 -10.63 6.78
N THR A 90 -9.08 -9.32 6.65
CA THR A 90 -10.02 -8.36 7.23
C THR A 90 -11.38 -8.42 6.51
N ILE A 91 -11.37 -8.50 5.18
CA ILE A 91 -12.57 -8.68 4.36
C ILE A 91 -13.33 -9.94 4.78
N GLN A 92 -12.64 -11.09 4.90
CA GLN A 92 -13.29 -12.33 5.30
C GLN A 92 -13.96 -12.25 6.69
N ILE A 93 -13.32 -11.57 7.65
CA ILE A 93 -13.90 -11.37 8.98
C ILE A 93 -15.17 -10.52 8.89
N MET A 94 -15.14 -9.45 8.09
CA MET A 94 -16.30 -8.59 7.88
C MET A 94 -17.45 -9.33 7.20
N GLU A 95 -17.16 -10.14 6.17
CA GLU A 95 -18.16 -10.96 5.49
C GLU A 95 -18.86 -11.92 6.47
N ASN A 96 -18.09 -12.62 7.31
CA ASN A 96 -18.66 -13.51 8.33
C ASN A 96 -19.53 -12.76 9.35
N GLN A 97 -19.13 -11.54 9.73
CA GLN A 97 -19.91 -10.69 10.63
C GLN A 97 -21.22 -10.23 9.98
N ILE A 98 -21.20 -9.86 8.70
CA ILE A 98 -22.39 -9.46 7.94
C ILE A 98 -23.38 -10.62 7.89
N THR A 99 -22.93 -11.82 7.53
CA THR A 99 -23.79 -13.01 7.50
C THR A 99 -24.45 -13.28 8.86
N ASN A 100 -23.70 -13.18 9.96
CA ASN A 100 -24.27 -13.38 11.30
C ASN A 100 -25.34 -12.33 11.65
N ILE A 101 -25.12 -11.07 11.24
CA ILE A 101 -26.09 -9.99 11.45
C ILE A 101 -27.36 -10.28 10.65
N ASP A 102 -27.22 -10.70 9.39
CA ASP A 102 -28.36 -11.02 8.51
C ASP A 102 -29.21 -12.16 9.09
N GLU A 103 -28.59 -13.23 9.57
CA GLU A 103 -29.29 -14.35 10.22
C GLU A 103 -30.09 -13.88 11.45
N ARG A 104 -29.49 -13.01 12.27
CA ARG A 104 -30.15 -12.47 13.47
C ARG A 104 -31.30 -11.54 13.12
N LEU A 105 -31.14 -10.70 12.09
CA LEU A 105 -32.20 -9.81 11.62
C LEU A 105 -33.37 -10.62 11.04
N TYR A 106 -33.07 -11.67 10.27
CA TYR A 106 -34.07 -12.56 9.72
C TYR A 106 -34.90 -13.22 10.83
N ALA A 107 -34.26 -13.79 11.84
CA ALA A 107 -34.96 -14.41 12.98
C ALA A 107 -35.85 -13.40 13.73
N VAL A 108 -35.40 -12.16 13.90
CA VAL A 108 -36.23 -11.10 14.52
C VAL A 108 -37.45 -10.79 13.66
N ALA A 109 -37.25 -10.59 12.35
CA ALA A 109 -38.29 -10.18 11.43
C ALA A 109 -39.37 -11.25 11.21
N VAL A 110 -38.96 -12.52 11.13
CA VAL A 110 -39.86 -13.62 10.74
C VAL A 110 -40.50 -14.30 11.95
N GLU A 111 -39.80 -14.39 13.08
CA GLU A 111 -40.31 -15.13 14.24
C GLU A 111 -40.79 -14.19 15.35
N LYS A 112 -39.93 -13.24 15.75
CA LYS A 112 -40.18 -12.46 16.96
C LYS A 112 -41.25 -11.39 16.76
N ILE A 113 -41.16 -10.60 15.69
CA ILE A 113 -42.13 -9.53 15.40
C ILE A 113 -43.55 -10.10 15.24
N PRO A 114 -43.80 -11.11 14.39
CA PRO A 114 -45.15 -11.65 14.21
C PRO A 114 -45.72 -12.27 15.49
N SER A 115 -44.87 -12.93 16.29
CA SER A 115 -45.31 -13.47 17.59
C SER A 115 -45.76 -12.36 18.54
N ILE A 116 -45.04 -11.24 18.59
CA ILE A 116 -45.40 -10.09 19.43
C ILE A 116 -46.69 -9.45 18.92
N GLU A 117 -46.84 -9.25 17.61
CA GLU A 117 -48.05 -8.69 16.99
C GLU A 117 -49.28 -9.53 17.35
N LYS A 118 -49.16 -10.86 17.27
CA LYS A 118 -50.24 -11.77 17.67
C LYS A 118 -50.62 -11.59 19.15
N GLN A 119 -49.63 -11.58 20.05
CA GLN A 119 -49.88 -11.40 21.48
C GLN A 119 -50.57 -10.07 21.80
N VAL A 120 -50.16 -8.99 21.12
CA VAL A 120 -50.77 -7.66 21.25
C VAL A 120 -52.23 -7.70 20.79
N ASN A 121 -52.52 -8.29 19.62
CA ASN A 121 -53.87 -8.41 19.12
C ASN A 121 -54.76 -9.26 20.03
N ASP A 122 -54.26 -10.39 20.53
CA ASP A 122 -54.99 -11.26 21.46
C ASP A 122 -55.33 -10.52 22.76
N SER A 123 -54.38 -9.74 23.28
CA SER A 123 -54.56 -8.91 24.49
C SER A 123 -55.59 -7.79 24.27
N GLN A 124 -55.55 -7.11 23.13
CA GLN A 124 -56.53 -6.08 22.77
C GLN A 124 -57.94 -6.65 22.64
N ASN A 125 -58.07 -7.82 21.99
CA ASN A 125 -59.35 -8.52 21.87
C ASN A 125 -59.93 -8.89 23.23
N HIS A 126 -59.10 -9.43 24.13
CA HIS A 126 -59.53 -9.79 25.48
C HIS A 126 -60.00 -8.56 26.28
N MET A 127 -59.27 -7.45 26.21
CA MET A 127 -59.64 -6.20 26.87
C MET A 127 -60.99 -5.67 26.34
N MET A 128 -61.22 -5.72 25.03
CA MET A 128 -62.49 -5.32 24.44
C MET A 128 -63.67 -6.18 24.92
N GLU A 129 -63.45 -7.47 25.14
CA GLU A 129 -64.46 -8.37 25.70
C GLU A 129 -64.79 -8.03 27.15
N LEU A 130 -63.78 -7.75 27.97
CA LEU A 130 -63.96 -7.32 29.36
C LEU A 130 -64.71 -5.99 29.46
N LEU A 131 -64.41 -5.01 28.60
CA LEU A 131 -65.11 -3.72 28.56
C LEU A 131 -66.59 -3.88 28.20
N LYS A 132 -66.91 -4.77 27.25
CA LYS A 132 -68.32 -5.10 26.91
C LYS A 132 -69.06 -5.66 28.12
N LYS A 133 -68.47 -6.67 28.79
CA LYS A 133 -69.06 -7.29 30.00
C LYS A 133 -69.24 -6.29 31.14
N SER A 134 -68.27 -5.40 31.36
CA SER A 134 -68.37 -4.36 32.39
C SER A 134 -69.53 -3.41 32.12
N ASN A 135 -69.71 -2.97 30.87
CA ASN A 135 -70.80 -2.06 30.49
C ASN A 135 -72.18 -2.70 30.69
N GLU A 136 -72.32 -4.00 30.36
CA GLU A 136 -73.55 -4.75 30.62
C GLU A 136 -73.86 -4.84 32.12
N ASN A 137 -72.86 -5.12 32.96
CA ASN A 137 -73.03 -5.17 34.41
C ASN A 137 -73.46 -3.82 35.01
N THR A 138 -72.90 -2.70 34.52
CA THR A 138 -73.31 -1.35 34.96
C THR A 138 -74.79 -1.10 34.66
N LYS A 139 -75.27 -1.45 33.45
CA LYS A 139 -76.68 -1.32 33.08
C LYS A 139 -77.60 -2.16 33.99
N VAL A 140 -77.19 -3.38 34.33
CA VAL A 140 -77.96 -4.25 35.24
C VAL A 140 -78.06 -3.63 36.64
N ALA A 141 -76.97 -3.05 37.15
CA ALA A 141 -76.96 -2.38 38.45
C ALA A 141 -77.91 -1.18 38.48
N GLU A 142 -77.89 -0.34 37.45
CA GLU A 142 -78.81 0.82 37.32
C GLU A 142 -80.28 0.38 37.31
N ILE A 143 -80.62 -0.66 36.54
CA ILE A 143 -81.97 -1.22 36.48
C ILE A 143 -82.39 -1.76 37.85
N SER A 144 -81.52 -2.49 38.54
CA SER A 144 -81.77 -3.01 39.88
C SER A 144 -82.12 -1.89 40.87
N ASP A 145 -81.41 -0.77 40.82
CA ASP A 145 -81.67 0.37 41.70
C ASP A 145 -82.99 1.09 41.37
N VAL A 146 -83.36 1.18 40.09
CA VAL A 146 -84.69 1.67 39.68
C VAL A 146 -85.80 0.77 40.22
N ILE A 147 -85.66 -0.56 40.11
CA ILE A 147 -86.64 -1.53 40.61
C ILE A 147 -86.82 -1.39 42.14
N LYS A 148 -85.73 -1.24 42.90
CA LYS A 148 -85.80 -1.02 44.36
C LYS A 148 -86.61 0.25 44.70
N LYS A 149 -86.36 1.36 44.01
CA LYS A 149 -87.07 2.63 44.21
C LYS A 149 -88.58 2.53 43.89
N LEU A 150 -88.95 1.73 42.89
CA LEU A 150 -90.36 1.53 42.52
C LEU A 150 -91.11 0.68 43.57
N LYS A 151 -90.49 -0.40 44.06
CA LYS A 151 -91.04 -1.24 45.14
C LYS A 151 -91.25 -0.46 46.43
N SER A 152 -90.30 0.39 46.83
CA SER A 152 -90.46 1.21 48.05
C SER A 152 -91.60 2.23 47.96
N LYS A 153 -92.02 2.61 46.75
CA LYS A 153 -93.14 3.53 46.52
C LYS A 153 -94.51 2.84 46.39
N LYS A 154 -94.59 1.50 46.53
CA LYS A 154 -95.82 0.69 46.28
C LYS A 154 -96.45 0.92 44.90
N ILE A 155 -95.64 1.28 43.89
CA ILE A 155 -96.12 1.47 42.51
C ILE A 155 -96.20 0.12 41.78
N ILE A 156 -95.42 -0.85 42.25
CA ILE A 156 -95.32 -2.23 41.77
C ILE A 156 -95.08 -3.13 42.97
#